data_AF-A0A432SUI9-F1
#
_entry.id   AF-A0A432SUI9-F1
#
_cell.length_a   1.000
_cell.length_b   1.000
_cell.length_c   1.000
_cell.angle_alpha   90.00
_cell.angle_beta   90.00
_cell.angle_gamma   90.00
#
_symmetry.space_group_name_H-M   'P 1'
#
loop_
_entity.id
_entity.type
_entity.pdbx_description
1 polymer ?
#
loop_
_entity_poly.entity_id
_entity_poly.type
_entity_poly.pdbx_seq_one_letter_code
_entity_poly.pdbx_strand_id
1 'polypeptide(L)'
;MPNIDNNQNSFNEILTLIQQAKQKVYKQANSILMELYWDVGHYISDKTTNERWGKGTVKELAEYIKKIDPSIGGFSEQNIWRMKQLYETYRDKEKL
;
A
#
# COMPACT_ATOMS: atom_id res chain seq x y z
N MET A 1 23.04 -8.97 45.97
CA MET A 1 22.64 -7.89 45.04
C MET A 1 21.84 -8.53 43.92
N PRO A 2 20.68 -7.98 43.50
CA PRO A 2 19.96 -8.53 42.36
C PRO A 2 20.82 -8.33 41.11
N ASN A 3 20.98 -9.38 40.32
CA ASN A 3 21.79 -9.37 39.10
C ASN A 3 21.10 -8.51 38.03
N ILE A 4 21.59 -7.27 37.86
CA ILE A 4 21.06 -6.26 36.93
C ILE A 4 21.06 -6.79 35.49
N ASP A 5 22.02 -7.66 35.15
CA ASP A 5 22.18 -8.23 33.79
C ASP A 5 21.02 -9.15 33.40
N ASN A 6 20.37 -9.81 34.36
CA ASN A 6 19.31 -10.77 34.07
C ASN A 6 18.00 -10.05 33.64
N ASN A 7 17.69 -8.92 34.29
CA ASN A 7 16.53 -8.13 33.93
C ASN A 7 16.70 -7.45 32.57
N GLN A 8 17.91 -6.98 32.26
CA GLN A 8 18.19 -6.35 30.96
C GLN A 8 18.04 -7.35 29.81
N ASN A 9 18.45 -8.60 29.99
CA ASN A 9 18.21 -9.66 29.01
C ASN A 9 16.71 -9.92 28.81
N SER A 10 15.93 -10.09 29.89
CA SER A 10 14.48 -10.26 29.79
C SER A 10 13.78 -9.05 29.13
N PHE A 11 14.23 -7.81 29.40
CA PHE A 11 13.67 -6.62 28.76
C PHE A 11 14.01 -6.57 27.26
N ASN A 12 15.23 -6.97 26.87
CA ASN A 12 15.63 -7.06 25.47
C ASN A 12 14.86 -8.14 24.70
N GLU A 13 14.54 -9.26 25.35
CA GLU A 13 13.66 -10.29 24.77
C GLU A 13 12.26 -9.72 24.48
N ILE A 14 11.65 -9.00 25.44
CA ILE A 14 10.36 -8.34 25.23
C ILE A 14 10.44 -7.29 24.12
N LEU A 15 11.50 -6.47 24.08
CA LEU A 15 11.70 -5.48 23.02
C LEU A 15 11.81 -6.15 21.64
N THR A 16 12.50 -7.28 21.56
CA THR A 16 12.64 -8.06 20.32
C THR A 16 11.29 -8.59 19.84
N LEU A 17 10.47 -9.14 20.73
CA LEU A 17 9.12 -9.59 20.40
C LEU A 17 8.24 -8.44 19.87
N ILE A 18 8.31 -7.26 20.49
CA ILE A 18 7.59 -6.06 20.02
C ILE A 18 8.05 -5.66 18.63
N GLN A 19 9.36 -5.62 18.38
CA GLN A 19 9.92 -5.23 17.08
C GLN A 19 9.55 -6.22 15.98
N GLN A 20 9.63 -7.52 16.27
CA GLN A 20 9.22 -8.58 15.34
C GLN A 20 7.72 -8.49 15.00
N ALA A 21 6.87 -8.25 16.00
CA ALA A 21 5.44 -8.05 15.79
C ALA A 21 5.18 -6.84 14.87
N LYS A 22 5.84 -5.70 15.12
CA LYS A 22 5.72 -4.50 14.27
C LYS A 22 6.18 -4.77 12.83
N GLN A 23 7.34 -5.42 12.65
CA GLN A 23 7.85 -5.77 11.32
C GLN A 23 6.87 -6.67 10.56
N LYS A 24 6.27 -7.65 11.24
CA LYS A 24 5.25 -8.52 10.64
C LYS A 24 4.03 -7.72 10.18
N VAL A 25 3.55 -6.80 11.01
CA VAL A 25 2.43 -5.90 10.65
C VAL A 25 2.78 -5.05 9.44
N TYR A 26 3.95 -4.42 9.41
CA TYR A 26 4.37 -3.60 8.27
C TYR A 26 4.50 -4.41 6.99
N LYS A 27 5.08 -5.61 7.05
CA LYS A 27 5.19 -6.50 5.88
C LYS A 27 3.82 -6.88 5.33
N GLN A 28 2.90 -7.25 6.22
CA GLN A 28 1.53 -7.62 5.82
C GLN A 28 0.78 -6.43 5.23
N ALA A 29 0.83 -5.27 5.90
CA ALA A 29 0.19 -4.05 5.43
C ALA A 29 0.73 -3.62 4.05
N ASN A 30 2.04 -3.70 3.84
CA ASN A 30 2.65 -3.40 2.55
C ASN A 30 2.19 -4.37 1.45
N SER A 31 2.05 -5.68 1.73
CA SER A 31 1.52 -6.65 0.76
C SER A 31 0.10 -6.30 0.35
N ILE A 32 -0.77 -6.06 1.34
CA ILE A 32 -2.17 -5.69 1.10
C ILE A 32 -2.27 -4.38 0.32
N LEU A 33 -1.42 -3.41 0.64
CA LEU A 33 -1.40 -2.13 -0.08
C LEU A 33 -0.95 -2.29 -1.53
N MET A 34 0.06 -3.14 -1.78
CA MET A 34 0.52 -3.47 -3.13
C MET A 34 -0.57 -4.19 -3.95
N GLU A 35 -1.29 -5.13 -3.33
CA GLU A 35 -2.46 -5.80 -3.94
C GLU A 35 -3.55 -4.79 -4.28
N LEU A 36 -3.90 -3.89 -3.36
CA LEU A 36 -4.86 -2.82 -3.61
C LEU A 36 -4.44 -1.92 -4.78
N TYR A 37 -3.16 -1.52 -4.84
CA TYR A 37 -2.64 -0.70 -5.93
C TYR A 37 -2.65 -1.44 -7.26
N TRP A 38 -2.41 -2.75 -7.25
CA TRP A 38 -2.55 -3.58 -8.43
C TRP A 38 -3.99 -3.60 -8.95
N ASP A 39 -4.95 -3.83 -8.06
CA ASP A 39 -6.37 -3.91 -8.41
C ASP A 39 -6.93 -2.57 -8.91
N VAL A 40 -6.54 -1.46 -8.27
CA VAL A 40 -6.86 -0.12 -8.78
C VAL A 40 -6.21 0.11 -10.14
N GLY A 41 -4.95 -0.29 -10.32
CA GLY A 41 -4.25 -0.18 -11.60
C GLY A 41 -4.97 -0.92 -12.73
N HIS A 42 -5.41 -2.15 -12.46
CA HIS A 42 -6.22 -2.95 -13.36
C HIS A 42 -7.53 -2.25 -13.73
N TYR A 43 -8.30 -1.82 -12.73
CA TYR A 43 -9.57 -1.14 -12.94
C TYR A 43 -9.41 0.11 -13.81
N ILE A 44 -8.39 0.93 -13.53
CA ILE A 44 -8.14 2.16 -14.31
C ILE A 44 -7.65 1.83 -15.73
N SER A 45 -6.86 0.77 -15.92
CA SER A 45 -6.46 0.31 -17.25
C SER A 45 -7.68 -0.10 -18.09
N ASP A 46 -8.59 -0.88 -17.51
CA ASP A 46 -9.82 -1.31 -18.18
C ASP A 46 -10.73 -0.12 -18.49
N LYS A 47 -10.94 0.78 -17.52
CA LYS A 47 -11.77 1.98 -17.70
C LYS A 47 -11.22 2.94 -18.74
N THR A 48 -9.91 3.03 -18.89
CA THR A 48 -9.29 3.94 -19.88
C THR A 48 -9.18 3.30 -21.27
N THR A 49 -9.21 1.97 -21.36
CA THR A 49 -9.13 1.23 -22.64
C THR A 49 -10.50 0.96 -23.22
N ASN A 50 -11.45 0.50 -22.39
CA ASN A 50 -12.77 0.05 -22.82
C ASN A 50 -13.86 1.09 -22.58
N GLU A 51 -13.60 2.07 -21.71
CA GLU A 51 -14.51 3.18 -21.44
C GLU A 51 -13.80 4.52 -21.76
N ARG A 52 -14.54 5.61 -21.80
CA ARG A 52 -14.00 6.93 -22.17
C ARG A 52 -13.35 7.66 -20.99
N TRP A 53 -12.82 6.93 -19.99
CA TRP A 53 -12.13 7.58 -18.87
C TRP A 53 -10.86 8.24 -19.39
N GLY A 54 -10.80 9.55 -19.24
CA GLY A 54 -9.61 10.35 -19.53
C GLY A 54 -9.04 10.99 -18.26
N LYS A 55 -8.09 11.91 -18.45
CA LYS A 55 -7.47 12.68 -17.35
C LYS A 55 -8.51 13.35 -16.43
N GLY A 56 -9.58 13.89 -17.00
CA GLY A 56 -10.66 14.54 -16.23
C GLY A 56 -11.32 13.59 -15.23
N THR A 57 -11.76 12.41 -15.68
CA THR A 57 -12.43 11.42 -14.82
C THR A 57 -11.52 10.85 -13.74
N VAL A 58 -10.23 10.63 -14.05
CA VAL A 58 -9.25 10.17 -13.03
C VAL A 58 -8.98 11.26 -11.98
N LYS A 59 -8.96 12.53 -12.39
CA LYS A 59 -8.88 13.66 -11.45
C LYS A 59 -10.12 13.72 -10.56
N GLU A 60 -11.32 13.61 -11.13
CA GLU A 60 -12.57 13.57 -10.37
C GLU A 60 -12.60 12.42 -9.35
N LEU A 61 -12.07 11.25 -9.71
CA LEU A 61 -11.91 10.13 -8.78
C LEU A 61 -11.00 10.47 -7.60
N ALA A 62 -9.82 11.07 -7.86
CA ALA A 62 -8.90 11.46 -6.80
C ALA A 62 -9.52 12.51 -5.85
N GLU A 63 -10.24 13.48 -6.42
CA GLU A 63 -10.96 14.50 -5.65
C GLU A 63 -12.12 13.89 -4.86
N TYR A 64 -12.85 12.93 -5.44
CA TYR A 64 -13.90 12.19 -4.77
C TYR A 64 -13.38 11.42 -3.55
N ILE A 65 -12.30 10.64 -3.69
CA ILE A 65 -11.70 9.88 -2.58
C ILE A 65 -11.32 10.83 -1.45
N LYS A 66 -10.59 11.92 -1.76
CA LYS A 66 -10.16 12.91 -0.76
C LYS A 66 -11.33 13.61 -0.08
N LYS A 67 -12.43 13.85 -0.80
CA LYS A 67 -13.63 14.49 -0.27
C LYS A 67 -14.38 13.55 0.69
N ILE A 68 -14.48 12.27 0.35
CA ILE A 68 -15.21 11.28 1.17
C ILE A 68 -14.42 10.95 2.43
N ASP A 69 -13.11 10.73 2.30
CA ASP A 69 -12.25 10.44 3.44
C ASP A 69 -10.87 11.12 3.26
N PRO A 70 -10.67 12.30 3.88
CA PRO A 70 -9.40 13.00 3.83
C PRO A 70 -8.23 12.25 4.49
N SER A 71 -8.51 11.21 5.30
CA SER A 71 -7.47 10.39 5.93
C SER A 71 -6.86 9.37 4.98
N ILE A 72 -7.55 9.05 3.87
CA ILE A 72 -7.04 8.15 2.83
C ILE A 72 -5.95 8.87 2.02
N GLY A 73 -4.70 8.54 2.34
CA GLY A 73 -3.52 8.95 1.57
C GLY A 73 -3.22 8.00 0.41
N GLY A 74 -2.35 8.43 -0.51
CA GLY A 74 -1.81 7.56 -1.57
C GLY A 74 -2.58 7.57 -2.89
N PHE A 75 -3.77 8.17 -2.97
CA PHE A 75 -4.64 8.16 -4.17
C PHE A 75 -4.75 9.53 -4.86
N SER A 76 -3.64 10.26 -4.98
CA SER A 76 -3.61 11.43 -5.87
C SER A 76 -3.78 10.99 -7.33
N GLU A 77 -4.23 11.91 -8.20
CA GLU A 77 -4.36 11.64 -9.65
C GLU A 77 -3.08 10.99 -10.22
N GLN A 78 -1.91 11.54 -9.87
CA GLN A 78 -0.62 11.00 -10.31
C GLN A 78 -0.36 9.58 -9.80
N ASN A 79 -0.71 9.29 -8.54
CA ASN A 79 -0.53 7.95 -8.00
C ASN A 79 -1.47 6.93 -8.64
N ILE A 80 -2.71 7.33 -8.94
CA ILE A 80 -3.65 6.47 -9.68
C ILE A 80 -3.10 6.14 -11.08
N TRP A 81 -2.52 7.11 -11.79
CA TRP A 81 -1.84 6.83 -13.06
C TRP A 81 -0.61 5.92 -12.90
N ARG A 82 0.16 6.05 -11.80
CA ARG A 82 1.26 5.14 -11.49
C ARG A 82 0.77 3.72 -11.21
N MET A 83 -0.39 3.56 -10.54
CA MET A 83 -1.02 2.26 -10.31
C MET A 83 -1.41 1.60 -11.65
N LYS A 84 -2.04 2.35 -12.56
CA LYS A 84 -2.32 1.88 -13.92
C LYS A 84 -1.04 1.43 -14.63
N GLN A 85 -0.01 2.27 -14.60
CA GLN A 85 1.28 1.96 -15.24
C GLN A 85 1.92 0.70 -14.64
N LEU A 86 1.87 0.54 -13.31
CA LEU A 86 2.34 -0.66 -12.62
C LEU A 86 1.63 -1.90 -13.18
N TYR A 87 0.30 -1.90 -13.17
CA TYR A 87 -0.49 -3.01 -13.70
C TYR A 87 -0.12 -3.32 -15.16
N GLU A 88 -0.14 -2.32 -16.05
CA GLU A 88 0.14 -2.51 -17.48
C GLU A 88 1.58 -2.97 -17.76
N THR A 89 2.55 -2.57 -16.94
CA THR A 89 3.96 -2.94 -17.11
C THR A 89 4.22 -4.40 -16.75
N TYR A 90 3.44 -4.96 -15.82
CA TYR A 90 3.73 -6.26 -15.21
C TYR A 90 2.65 -7.32 -15.44
N ARG A 91 1.45 -6.97 -15.93
CA ARG A 91 0.34 -7.93 -16.12
C ARG A 91 0.70 -9.09 -17.06
N ASP A 92 1.57 -8.84 -18.03
CA ASP A 92 1.99 -9.80 -19.05
C ASP A 92 3.35 -10.44 -18.74
N LYS A 93 3.95 -10.10 -17.59
CA LYS A 93 5.17 -10.74 -17.10
C LYS A 93 4.76 -11.87 -16.15
N GLU A 94 5.37 -13.05 -16.31
CA GLU A 94 5.21 -14.11 -15.31
C GLU A 94 5.51 -13.54 -13.93
N LYS A 95 4.63 -13.84 -12.95
CA LYS A 95 4.84 -13.46 -11.55
C LYS A 95 6.23 -13.93 -11.12
N LEU A 96 7.12 -12.99 -10.81
CA LEU A 96 8.44 -13.26 -10.24
C LEU A 96 8.32 -13.93 -8.86
#